data_AF-A0A9P8W2J6-F1
#
_entry.id   AF-A0A9P8W2J6-F1
#
_cell.length_a   1.000
_cell.length_b   1.000
_cell.length_c   1.000
_cell.angle_alpha   90.00
_cell.angle_beta   90.00
_cell.angle_gamma   90.00
#
_symmetry.space_group_name_H-M   'P 1'
#
loop_
_entity.id
_entity.type
_entity.pdbx_description
1 polymer ?
#
loop_
_entity_poly.entity_id
_entity_poly.type
_entity_poly.pdbx_seq_one_letter_code
_entity_poly.pdbx_strand_id
1 'polypeptide(L)'
;MERTRYCEGIEAGIRHLYQLGLIHRDINPTNIIMDGDTPVIIDFDSCVPVGEKLGEKTATPDWQPKEGNFTTAERNFYGLKKLKDFILHDIKPPFWP
;
A
#
# COMPACT_ATOMS: atom_id res chain seq x y z
N MET A 1 2.16 2.89 -20.74
CA MET A 1 0.76 3.36 -20.62
C MET A 1 0.00 2.48 -19.62
N GLU A 2 -0.14 1.17 -19.84
CA GLU A 2 -0.85 0.27 -18.90
C GLU A 2 -0.33 0.28 -17.45
N ARG A 3 0.97 0.07 -17.24
CA ARG A 3 1.58 0.08 -15.89
C ARG A 3 1.34 1.39 -15.13
N THR A 4 1.38 2.52 -15.85
CA THR A 4 1.07 3.84 -15.28
C THR A 4 -0.39 3.93 -14.86
N ARG A 5 -1.31 3.43 -15.70
CA ARG A 5 -2.75 3.38 -15.41
C ARG A 5 -3.05 2.54 -14.17
N TYR A 6 -2.32 1.43 -13.98
CA TYR A 6 -2.44 0.62 -12.76
C TYR A 6 -2.01 1.41 -11.52
N CYS A 7 -0.86 2.09 -11.59
CA CYS A 7 -0.39 2.94 -10.50
C CYS A 7 -1.39 4.06 -10.14
N GLU A 8 -2.04 4.66 -11.14
CA GLU A 8 -3.08 5.67 -10.95
C GLU A 8 -4.32 5.09 -10.27
N GLY A 9 -4.79 3.92 -10.72
CA GLY A 9 -5.93 3.23 -10.11
C GLY A 9 -5.68 2.83 -8.65
N ILE A 10 -4.50 2.30 -8.36
CA ILE A 10 -4.10 1.94 -6.99
C ILE A 10 -4.02 3.19 -6.11
N GLU A 11 -3.42 4.28 -6.60
CA GLU A 11 -3.37 5.54 -5.86
C GLU A 11 -4.77 6.09 -5.58
N ALA A 12 -5.68 6.05 -6.55
CA ALA A 12 -7.06 6.47 -6.36
C ALA A 12 -7.75 5.65 -5.26
N GLY A 13 -7.56 4.32 -5.25
CA GLY A 13 -8.08 3.44 -4.19
C GLY A 13 -7.52 3.79 -2.81
N ILE A 14 -6.21 4.01 -2.69
CA ILE A 14 -5.57 4.41 -1.42
C ILE A 14 -6.10 5.76 -0.94
N ARG A 15 -6.28 6.73 -1.83
CA ARG A 15 -6.86 8.04 -1.50
C ARG A 15 -8.31 7.91 -1.04
N HIS A 16 -9.08 7.02 -1.66
CA HIS A 16 -10.45 6.74 -1.24
C HIS A 16 -10.50 6.17 0.19
N LEU A 17 -9.63 5.20 0.52
CA LEU A 17 -9.52 4.69 1.90
C LEU A 17 -9.19 5.80 2.90
N TYR A 18 -8.25 6.68 2.54
CA TYR A 18 -7.90 7.81 3.41
C TYR A 18 -9.07 8.76 3.63
N GLN A 19 -9.88 9.05 2.60
CA GLN A 19 -11.09 9.86 2.71
C GLN A 19 -12.15 9.21 3.63
N LEU A 20 -12.18 7.88 3.70
CA LEU A 20 -13.01 7.13 4.65
C LEU A 20 -12.42 7.09 6.07
N GLY A 21 -11.27 7.74 6.31
CA GLY A 21 -10.58 7.74 7.59
C GLY A 21 -9.80 6.45 7.87
N LEU A 22 -9.46 5.67 6.84
CA LEU A 22 -8.83 4.36 6.95
C LEU A 22 -7.41 4.32 6.36
N ILE A 23 -6.54 3.53 6.98
CA ILE A 23 -5.17 3.23 6.53
C ILE A 23 -5.01 1.71 6.41
N HIS A 24 -4.83 1.21 5.18
CA HIS A 24 -4.56 -0.21 4.89
C HIS A 24 -3.34 -0.80 5.62
N ARG A 25 -2.26 -0.01 5.75
CA ARG A 25 -0.96 -0.36 6.35
C ARG A 25 -0.10 -1.36 5.59
N ASP A 26 -0.66 -2.24 4.77
CA ASP A 26 0.11 -3.27 4.08
C ASP A 26 -0.03 -3.20 2.55
N ILE A 27 0.31 -2.05 1.98
CA ILE A 27 0.31 -1.84 0.52
C ILE A 27 1.59 -2.45 -0.07
N ASN A 28 1.42 -3.55 -0.81
CA ASN A 28 2.48 -4.31 -1.48
C ASN A 28 1.90 -5.07 -2.70
N PRO A 29 2.73 -5.68 -3.58
CA PRO A 29 2.27 -6.34 -4.79
C PRO A 29 1.38 -7.56 -4.56
N THR A 30 1.53 -8.30 -3.46
CA THR A 30 0.68 -9.49 -3.19
C THR A 30 -0.73 -9.10 -2.76
N ASN A 31 -0.91 -7.86 -2.29
CA ASN A 31 -2.20 -7.31 -1.88
C ASN A 31 -2.90 -6.51 -2.99
N ILE A 32 -2.43 -6.64 -4.24
CA ILE A 32 -3.09 -6.10 -5.43
C ILE A 32 -3.46 -7.26 -6.35
N ILE A 33 -4.76 -7.45 -6.59
CA ILE A 33 -5.27 -8.41 -7.57
C ILE A 33 -5.74 -7.66 -8.81
N MET A 34 -5.51 -8.22 -9.99
CA MET A 34 -6.06 -7.70 -11.24
C MET A 34 -7.41 -8.34 -11.51
N ASP A 35 -8.46 -7.52 -11.57
CA ASP A 35 -9.76 -7.88 -12.12
C ASP A 35 -9.88 -7.30 -13.53
N GLY A 36 -9.54 -8.10 -14.54
CA GLY A 36 -9.26 -7.61 -15.89
C GLY A 36 -8.13 -6.57 -15.87
N ASP A 37 -8.41 -5.36 -16.35
CA ASP A 37 -7.46 -4.25 -16.36
C ASP A 37 -7.58 -3.33 -15.13
N THR A 38 -8.37 -3.72 -14.13
CA THR A 38 -8.62 -2.94 -12.91
C THR A 38 -7.81 -3.51 -11.74
N PRO A 39 -6.87 -2.75 -11.15
CA PRO A 39 -6.19 -3.15 -9.94
C PRO A 39 -7.12 -3.01 -8.73
N VAL A 40 -7.22 -4.08 -7.94
CA VAL A 40 -8.08 -4.17 -6.74
C VAL A 40 -7.19 -4.36 -5.52
N ILE A 41 -7.35 -3.48 -4.53
CA ILE A 41 -6.68 -3.60 -3.22
C ILE A 41 -7.43 -4.65 -2.40
N ILE A 42 -6.71 -5.63 -1.87
CA ILE A 42 -7.24 -6.71 -1.04
C ILE A 42 -6.50 -6.80 0.30
N ASP A 43 -6.96 -7.71 1.17
CA ASP A 43 -6.39 -7.98 2.51
C ASP A 43 -6.41 -6.78 3.48
N PHE A 44 -7.63 -6.47 3.93
CA PHE A 44 -7.89 -5.40 4.88
C PHE A 44 -7.66 -5.80 6.35
N ASP A 45 -7.09 -6.97 6.64
CA ASP A 45 -6.91 -7.41 8.02
C ASP A 45 -5.91 -6.53 8.81
N SER A 46 -5.12 -5.72 8.10
CA SER A 46 -4.23 -4.71 8.70
C SER A 46 -4.85 -3.31 8.72
N CYS A 47 -6.03 -3.12 8.14
CA CYS A 47 -6.66 -1.82 8.01
C CYS A 47 -7.11 -1.28 9.36
N VAL A 48 -6.84 0.00 9.63
CA VAL A 48 -7.20 0.68 10.89
C VAL A 48 -7.53 2.15 10.64
N PRO A 49 -8.24 2.82 11.57
CA PRO A 49 -8.47 4.26 11.48
C PRO A 49 -7.17 5.07 11.44
N VAL A 50 -7.20 6.22 10.77
CA VAL A 50 -6.12 7.21 10.76
C VAL A 50 -5.88 7.74 12.18
N GLY A 51 -4.61 7.83 12.60
CA GLY A 51 -4.20 8.37 13.90
C GLY A 51 -4.15 7.35 15.04
N GLU A 52 -4.60 6.12 14.81
CA GLU A 52 -4.49 5.03 15.78
C GLU A 52 -3.05 4.61 16.04
N LYS A 53 -2.80 4.12 17.26
CA LYS A 53 -1.49 3.59 17.63
C LYS A 53 -1.24 2.29 16.88
N LEU A 54 -0.01 2.08 16.42
CA LEU A 54 0.37 0.83 15.81
C LEU A 54 0.27 -0.29 16.86
N GLY A 55 -0.62 -1.25 16.59
CA GLY A 55 -0.72 -2.50 17.37
C GLY A 55 0.40 -3.49 17.01
N GLU A 56 0.29 -4.70 17.56
CA GLU A 56 1.29 -5.77 17.37
C GLU A 56 1.38 -6.27 15.91
N LYS A 57 0.30 -6.08 15.13
CA LYS A 57 0.28 -6.48 13.73
C LYS A 57 1.18 -5.57 12.89
N THR A 58 2.24 -6.16 12.35
CA THR A 58 3.20 -5.52 11.47
C THR A 58 2.79 -5.70 10.00
N ALA A 59 3.04 -4.69 9.17
CA ALA A 59 2.95 -4.84 7.73
C ALA A 59 4.13 -5.66 7.18
N THR A 60 4.11 -5.98 5.90
CA THR A 60 5.17 -6.73 5.26
C THR A 60 6.51 -6.00 5.36
N PRO A 61 7.59 -6.66 5.81
CA PRO A 61 8.92 -6.05 5.88
C PRO A 61 9.32 -5.40 4.56
N ASP A 62 10.06 -4.29 4.66
CA ASP A 62 10.41 -3.40 3.54
C ASP A 62 9.25 -2.71 2.81
N TRP A 63 7.98 -3.03 3.02
CA TRP A 63 6.86 -2.28 2.40
C TRP A 63 6.32 -1.14 3.27
N GLN A 64 6.91 -0.93 4.44
CA GLN A 64 6.54 0.09 5.40
C GLN A 64 7.75 0.91 5.88
N PRO A 65 7.54 2.14 6.37
CA PRO A 65 8.57 2.90 7.07
C PRO A 65 9.07 2.15 8.31
N LYS A 66 10.38 2.27 8.60
CA LYS A 66 11.02 1.64 9.77
C LYS A 66 10.66 2.30 11.11
N GLU A 67 10.14 3.53 11.07
CA GLU A 67 9.87 4.35 12.25
C GLU A 67 8.44 4.89 12.27
N GLY A 68 8.02 5.40 13.43
CA GLY A 68 6.71 6.00 13.68
C GLY A 68 5.77 5.06 14.44
N ASN A 69 4.97 5.62 15.35
CA ASN A 69 4.13 4.86 16.30
C ASN A 69 2.62 4.91 15.97
N PHE A 70 2.24 5.65 14.92
CA PHE A 70 0.85 5.93 14.58
C PHE A 70 0.56 5.64 13.10
N THR A 71 -0.71 5.42 12.79
CA THR A 71 -1.20 5.28 11.42
C THR A 71 -1.36 6.64 10.76
N THR A 72 -0.59 6.87 9.70
CA THR A 72 -0.61 8.11 8.93
C THR A 72 -0.78 7.81 7.44
N ALA A 73 -1.25 8.79 6.68
CA ALA A 73 -1.31 8.70 5.22
C ALA A 73 0.08 8.41 4.61
N GLU A 74 1.13 8.99 5.20
CA GLU A 74 2.53 8.85 4.77
C GLU A 74 2.98 7.39 4.73
N ARG A 75 2.49 6.54 5.64
CA ARG A 75 2.78 5.10 5.64
C ARG A 75 2.23 4.40 4.40
N ASN A 76 0.99 4.69 4.01
CA ASN A 76 0.43 4.15 2.77
C ASN A 76 1.13 4.74 1.54
N PHE A 77 1.52 6.02 1.57
CA PHE A 77 2.28 6.63 0.47
C PHE A 77 3.69 6.03 0.33
N TYR A 78 4.31 5.58 1.42
CA TYR A 78 5.57 4.83 1.37
C TYR A 78 5.40 3.50 0.62
N GLY A 79 4.41 2.70 1.01
CA GLY A 79 4.10 1.44 0.33
C GLY A 79 3.73 1.67 -1.13
N LEU A 80 2.91 2.69 -1.42
CA LEU A 80 2.55 3.09 -2.78
C LEU A 80 3.79 3.47 -3.61
N LYS A 81 4.74 4.23 -3.05
CA LYS A 81 5.97 4.59 -3.76
C LYS A 81 6.74 3.34 -4.18
N LYS A 82 6.97 2.41 -3.25
CA LYS A 82 7.65 1.15 -3.55
C LYS A 82 6.90 0.30 -4.56
N LEU A 83 5.56 0.31 -4.50
CA LEU A 83 4.71 -0.43 -5.41
C LEU A 83 4.79 0.15 -6.83
N LYS A 84 4.86 1.47 -6.95
CA LYS A 84 5.13 2.14 -8.23
C LYS A 84 6.52 1.78 -8.78
N ASP A 85 7.55 1.76 -7.93
CA ASP A 85 8.90 1.35 -8.34
C ASP A 85 8.90 -0.11 -8.85
N PHE A 86 8.20 -1.01 -8.16
CA PHE A 86 8.00 -2.39 -8.59
C PHE A 86 7.25 -2.48 -9.93
N ILE A 87 6.09 -1.83 -10.05
CA ILE A 87 5.25 -1.92 -11.25
C ILE A 87 5.93 -1.29 -12.46
N LEU A 88 6.54 -0.11 -12.30
CA LEU A 88 7.08 0.67 -13.42
C LEU A 88 8.50 0.24 -13.82
N HIS A 89 9.29 -0.24 -12.86
CA HIS A 89 10.73 -0.44 -13.05
C HIS A 89 11.22 -1.84 -12.65
N ASP A 90 10.33 -2.73 -12.20
CA ASP A 90 10.68 -4.07 -11.68
C ASP A 90 11.70 -4.01 -10.52
N ILE A 91 11.68 -2.91 -9.77
CA ILE A 91 12.54 -2.72 -8.60
C ILE A 91 11.89 -3.42 -7.41
N LYS A 92 12.55 -4.47 -6.92
CA LYS A 92 12.11 -5.25 -5.77
C LYS A 92 12.86 -4.81 -4.51
N PRO A 93 12.20 -4.77 -3.34
CA PRO A 93 12.90 -4.64 -2.08
C PRO A 93 13.94 -5.77 -1.89
N PRO A 94 15.04 -5.53 -1.15
CA PRO A 94 16.16 -6.48 -1.04
C PRO A 94 15.78 -7.87 -0.53
N PHE A 95 14.71 -7.98 0.24
CA PHE A 95 14.25 -9.24 0.84
C PHE A 95 12.86 -9.66 0.33
N TRP A 96 12.41 -9.10 -0.80
CA TRP A 96 11.15 -9.46 -1.43
C TRP A 96 11.30 -10.74 -2.26
N PRO A 97 10.44 -11.76 -2.04
CA PRO A 97 10.51 -13.03 -2.76
C PRO A 97 10.25 -12.90 -4.28
#